data_AF-A0AAD6ND10-F1
#
_entry.id   AF-A0AAD6ND10-F1
#
_cell.length_a   1.000
_cell.length_b   1.000
_cell.length_c   1.000
_cell.angle_alpha   90.00
_cell.angle_beta   90.00
_cell.angle_gamma   90.00
#
_symmetry.space_group_name_H-M   'P 1'
#
loop_
_entity.id
_entity.type
_entity.pdbx_description
1 polymer ?
#
loop_
_entity_poly.entity_id
_entity_poly.type
_entity_poly.pdbx_seq_one_letter_code
_entity_poly.pdbx_strand_id
1 'polypeptide(L)'
;MSSSESRATDIPTKDAKQALAEDGFDDCMSCRVTGSAAFIGLGVYSYYTGMSNLRKQEKAIMAGPTKYKMGSRQLGIATISATLVGMGLWRAFN
;
A
#
# COMPACT_ATOMS: atom_id res chain seq x y z
N MET A 1 1.46 13.27 12.13
CA MET A 1 2.74 13.73 11.56
C MET A 1 2.76 13.28 10.11
N SER A 2 2.15 14.01 9.17
CA SER A 2 2.72 15.13 8.40
C SER A 2 4.00 15.80 8.93
N SER A 3 5.06 15.76 8.13
CA SER A 3 6.10 16.79 7.88
C SER A 3 7.22 16.14 7.03
N SER A 4 7.45 16.60 5.79
CA SER A 4 8.43 17.65 5.39
C SER A 4 9.85 17.03 5.27
N GLU A 5 10.71 17.31 4.29
CA GLU A 5 10.94 18.52 3.51
C GLU A 5 11.92 18.24 2.34
N SER A 6 11.64 18.85 1.20
CA SER A 6 12.49 19.24 0.06
C SER A 6 14.03 19.09 0.14
N ARG A 7 14.63 18.58 -0.95
CA ARG A 7 15.70 19.23 -1.74
C ARG A 7 16.12 18.35 -2.93
N ALA A 8 15.57 18.61 -4.11
CA ALA A 8 16.19 18.27 -5.41
C ALA A 8 15.44 18.99 -6.53
N THR A 9 15.60 20.32 -6.58
CA THR A 9 15.21 21.14 -7.72
C THR A 9 16.23 20.96 -8.85
N ASP A 10 15.70 20.70 -10.05
CA ASP A 10 16.29 20.89 -11.39
C ASP A 10 17.47 19.99 -11.82
N ILE A 11 17.21 18.71 -12.02
CA ILE A 11 18.02 17.90 -12.96
C ILE A 11 17.45 18.12 -14.37
N PRO A 12 18.25 18.52 -15.37
CA PRO A 12 17.82 18.52 -16.77
C PRO A 12 17.22 17.14 -17.08
N THR A 13 15.94 17.11 -17.46
CA THR A 13 15.14 15.88 -17.62
C THR A 13 15.75 14.86 -18.60
N LYS A 14 16.73 15.29 -19.41
CA LYS A 14 17.52 14.47 -20.32
C LYS A 14 18.61 13.68 -19.57
N ASP A 15 19.37 14.34 -18.70
CA ASP A 15 20.40 13.71 -17.85
C ASP A 15 19.80 12.88 -16.72
N ALA A 16 18.65 13.26 -16.17
CA ALA A 16 17.91 12.42 -15.21
C ALA A 16 17.47 11.10 -15.85
N LYS A 17 16.95 11.14 -17.08
CA LYS A 17 16.55 9.93 -17.80
C LYS A 17 17.74 9.08 -18.22
N GLN A 18 18.90 9.70 -18.50
CA GLN A 18 20.11 9.01 -18.90
C GLN A 18 20.82 8.35 -17.71
N ALA A 19 20.93 9.04 -16.56
CA ALA A 19 21.44 8.48 -15.31
C ALA A 19 20.53 7.33 -14.80
N LEU A 20 19.21 7.50 -14.85
CA LEU A 20 18.26 6.44 -14.52
C LEU A 20 18.26 5.27 -15.52
N ALA A 21 18.75 5.46 -16.74
CA ALA A 21 18.89 4.39 -17.74
C ALA A 21 20.20 3.62 -17.57
N GLU A 22 21.25 4.28 -17.07
CA GLU A 22 22.57 3.68 -16.82
C GLU A 22 22.62 2.93 -15.48
N ASP A 23 21.94 3.44 -14.43
CA ASP A 23 21.69 2.73 -13.15
C ASP A 23 20.48 1.78 -13.22
N GLY A 24 19.64 1.93 -14.25
CA GLY A 24 18.32 1.28 -14.35
C GLY A 24 18.35 -0.23 -14.43
N PHE A 25 19.48 -0.86 -14.78
CA PHE A 25 19.55 -2.31 -14.91
C PHE A 25 19.75 -3.05 -13.58
N ASP A 26 20.49 -2.48 -12.62
CA ASP A 26 20.67 -3.07 -11.28
C ASP A 26 19.53 -2.68 -10.32
N ASP A 27 19.00 -1.45 -10.45
CA ASP A 27 17.93 -0.95 -9.58
C ASP A 27 16.52 -1.45 -9.92
N CYS A 28 16.31 -2.00 -11.11
CA CYS A 28 15.00 -2.53 -11.48
C CYS A 28 14.58 -3.72 -10.60
N MET A 29 15.53 -4.58 -10.20
CA MET A 29 15.23 -5.74 -9.36
C MET A 29 15.06 -5.32 -7.89
N SER A 30 15.96 -4.49 -7.36
CA SER A 30 15.90 -3.97 -5.99
C SER A 30 14.65 -3.11 -5.75
N CYS A 31 14.30 -2.21 -6.68
CA CYS A 31 13.12 -1.35 -6.60
C CYS A 31 11.82 -2.13 -6.79
N ARG A 32 11.81 -3.19 -7.62
CA ARG A 32 10.66 -4.09 -7.70
C ARG A 32 10.47 -4.84 -6.41
N VAL A 33 11.51 -5.50 -5.91
CA VAL A 33 11.44 -6.28 -4.66
C VAL A 33 10.98 -5.38 -3.51
N THR A 34 11.58 -4.19 -3.37
CA THR A 34 11.22 -3.25 -2.30
C THR A 34 9.79 -2.75 -2.44
N GLY A 35 9.37 -2.33 -3.64
CA GLY A 35 8.01 -1.87 -3.89
C GLY A 35 6.96 -2.96 -3.69
N SER A 36 7.22 -4.16 -4.19
CA SER A 36 6.37 -5.35 -4.01
C SER A 36 6.26 -5.74 -2.55
N ALA A 37 7.38 -5.82 -1.84
CA ALA A 37 7.40 -6.14 -0.41
C ALA A 37 6.64 -5.10 0.42
N ALA A 38 6.79 -3.81 0.10
CA ALA A 38 6.05 -2.74 0.77
C ALA A 38 4.54 -2.89 0.57
N PHE A 39 4.07 -3.08 -0.67
CA PHE A 39 2.64 -3.23 -0.94
C PHE A 39 2.04 -4.51 -0.34
N ILE A 40 2.75 -5.65 -0.43
CA ILE A 40 2.30 -6.91 0.15
C ILE A 40 2.27 -6.79 1.69
N GLY A 41 3.33 -6.27 2.29
CA GLY A 41 3.43 -6.07 3.73
C GLY A 41 2.32 -5.15 4.26
N LEU A 42 2.09 -4.02 3.60
CA LEU A 42 1.00 -3.09 3.95
C LEU A 42 -0.37 -3.73 3.78
N GLY A 43 -0.58 -4.51 2.72
CA GLY A 43 -1.85 -5.20 2.48
C GLY A 43 -2.16 -6.22 3.59
N VAL A 44 -1.20 -7.09 3.90
CA VAL A 44 -1.34 -8.10 4.96
C VAL A 44 -1.50 -7.44 6.34
N TYR A 45 -0.68 -6.43 6.64
CA TYR A 45 -0.78 -5.70 7.90
C TYR A 45 -2.15 -5.01 8.05
N SER A 46 -2.63 -4.34 6.99
CA SER A 46 -3.93 -3.66 6.99
C SER A 46 -5.08 -4.65 7.21
N TYR A 47 -5.01 -5.84 6.62
CA TYR A 47 -6.01 -6.88 6.84
C TYR A 47 -6.02 -7.35 8.28
N TYR A 48 -4.86 -7.72 8.82
CA TYR A 48 -4.74 -8.26 10.17
C TYR A 48 -5.15 -7.24 11.24
N THR A 49 -4.54 -6.05 11.20
CA THR A 49 -4.81 -4.99 12.17
C THR A 49 -6.25 -4.48 12.00
N GLY A 50 -6.72 -4.28 10.77
CA GLY A 50 -8.06 -3.81 10.47
C GLY A 50 -9.13 -4.76 11.03
N MET A 51 -9.00 -6.06 10.75
CA MET A 51 -9.92 -7.09 11.28
C MET A 51 -9.91 -7.14 12.80
N SER A 52 -8.74 -7.03 13.43
CA SER A 52 -8.63 -7.03 14.90
C SER A 52 -9.34 -5.83 15.54
N ASN A 53 -9.24 -4.65 14.91
CA ASN A 53 -9.88 -3.42 15.39
C ASN A 53 -11.41 -3.45 15.20
N LEU A 54 -11.89 -4.09 14.13
CA LEU A 54 -13.32 -4.33 13.93
C LEU A 54 -13.91 -5.27 14.98
N ARG A 55 -13.21 -6.38 15.30
CA ARG A 55 -13.66 -7.32 16.33
C ARG A 55 -13.78 -6.67 17.71
N LYS A 56 -12.83 -5.80 18.07
CA LYS A 56 -12.88 -5.04 19.33
C LYS A 56 -14.10 -4.11 19.41
N GLN A 57 -14.54 -3.57 18.28
CA GLN A 57 -15.68 -2.65 18.19
C GLN A 57 -16.99 -3.33 17.78
N GLU A 58 -17.00 -4.67 17.69
CA GLU A 58 -18.15 -5.43 17.21
C GLU A 58 -19.41 -5.16 18.02
N LYS A 59 -19.30 -5.09 19.35
CA LYS A 59 -20.44 -4.78 20.23
C LYS A 59 -21.03 -3.39 19.95
N ALA A 60 -20.19 -2.39 19.73
CA ALA A 60 -20.63 -1.03 19.40
C ALA A 60 -21.25 -0.95 18.00
N ILE A 61 -20.67 -1.66 17.02
CA ILE A 61 -21.17 -1.71 15.64
C ILE A 61 -22.53 -2.43 15.58
N MET A 62 -22.71 -3.50 16.35
CA MET A 62 -23.95 -4.27 16.38
C MET A 62 -25.10 -3.53 17.07
N ALA A 63 -24.79 -2.68 18.06
CA ALA A 63 -25.74 -1.81 18.75
C ALA A 63 -26.13 -0.56 17.93
N GLY A 64 -25.40 -0.26 16.85
CA GLY A 64 -25.69 0.89 15.99
C GLY A 64 -26.98 0.73 15.16
N PRO A 65 -27.67 1.82 14.83
CA PRO A 65 -28.92 1.80 14.04
C PRO A 65 -28.69 1.51 12.54
N THR A 66 -27.44 1.33 12.10
CA THR A 66 -27.08 1.22 10.69
C THR A 66 -27.45 -0.17 10.15
N LYS A 67 -28.13 -0.21 8.99
CA LYS A 67 -28.43 -1.46 8.25
C LYS A 67 -27.15 -2.17 7.81
N TYR A 68 -26.12 -1.40 7.49
CA TYR A 68 -24.77 -1.87 7.19
C TYR A 68 -24.01 -2.05 8.51
N LYS A 69 -23.99 -3.30 9.01
CA LYS A 69 -23.32 -3.71 10.25
C LYS A 69 -21.83 -3.98 9.99
N MET A 70 -21.36 -5.18 10.34
CA MET A 70 -19.95 -5.58 10.24
C MET A 70 -19.49 -5.84 8.80
N GLY A 71 -20.40 -6.33 7.95
CA GLY A 71 -20.05 -6.81 6.60
C GLY A 71 -19.44 -5.74 5.69
N SER A 72 -19.98 -4.52 5.66
CA SER A 72 -19.45 -3.44 4.80
C SER A 72 -18.03 -3.03 5.19
N ARG A 73 -17.75 -3.00 6.50
CA ARG A 73 -16.44 -2.62 7.05
C ARG A 73 -15.41 -3.71 6.78
N GLN A 74 -15.80 -4.98 6.90
CA GLN A 74 -14.97 -6.12 6.54
C GLN A 74 -14.67 -6.13 5.04
N LEU A 75 -15.67 -5.87 4.20
CA LEU A 75 -15.50 -5.76 2.76
C LEU A 75 -14.52 -4.64 2.40
N GLY A 76 -14.64 -3.46 3.01
CA GLY A 76 -13.71 -2.35 2.75
C GLY A 76 -12.25 -2.69 3.10
N ILE A 77 -12.02 -3.36 4.23
CA ILE A 77 -10.66 -3.79 4.61
C ILE A 77 -10.15 -4.88 3.67
N ALA A 78 -11.02 -5.85 3.32
CA ALA A 78 -10.69 -6.92 2.41
C ALA A 78 -10.35 -6.38 1.00
N THR A 79 -11.10 -5.42 0.48
CA THR A 79 -10.84 -4.84 -0.84
C THR A 79 -9.53 -4.08 -0.85
N ILE A 80 -9.29 -3.18 0.12
CA ILE A 80 -8.06 -2.39 0.19
C ILE A 80 -6.84 -3.30 0.33
N SER A 81 -6.89 -4.29 1.23
CA SER A 81 -5.80 -5.25 1.41
C SER A 81 -5.56 -6.10 0.16
N ALA A 82 -6.62 -6.59 -0.49
CA ALA A 82 -6.51 -7.34 -1.73
C ALA A 82 -5.91 -6.50 -2.86
N THR A 83 -6.30 -5.23 -2.99
CA THR A 83 -5.71 -4.31 -3.98
C THR A 83 -4.23 -4.08 -3.72
N LEU A 84 -3.83 -3.86 -2.47
CA LEU A 84 -2.42 -3.66 -2.11
C LEU A 84 -1.58 -4.90 -2.42
N VAL A 85 -2.00 -6.08 -1.97
CA VAL A 85 -1.28 -7.33 -2.26
C VAL A 85 -1.27 -7.61 -3.77
N GLY A 86 -2.41 -7.42 -4.45
CA GLY A 86 -2.53 -7.61 -5.89
C GLY A 86 -1.57 -6.71 -6.68
N MET A 87 -1.49 -5.42 -6.33
CA MET A 87 -0.52 -4.49 -6.94
C MET A 87 0.93 -4.89 -6.65
N GLY A 88 1.23 -5.32 -5.43
CA GLY A 88 2.58 -5.77 -5.06
C GLY A 88 3.03 -7.00 -5.84
N LEU A 89 2.14 -7.99 -6.01
CA LEU A 89 2.38 -9.18 -6.82
C LEU A 89 2.49 -8.84 -8.31
N TRP A 90 1.60 -7.99 -8.83
CA TRP A 90 1.64 -7.57 -10.24
C TRP A 90 2.98 -6.89 -10.57
N ARG A 91 3.46 -5.99 -9.69
CA ARG A 91 4.75 -5.33 -9.83
C ARG A 91 5.95 -6.27 -9.71
N ALA A 92 5.81 -7.40 -9.01
CA ALA A 92 6.88 -8.40 -8.90
C ALA A 92 7.05 -9.21 -10.19
N PHE A 93 5.95 -9.52 -10.87
CA PHE A 93 5.95 -10.37 -12.07
C PHE A 93 6.00 -9.61 -13.39
N ASN A 94 5.40 -8.41 -13.49
CA ASN A 94 5.33 -7.62 -14.71
C ASN A 94 6.31 -6.47 -14.69
#